data_AF-A0A511FEW8-F1
#
_entry.id   AF-A0A511FEW8-F1
#
_cell.length_a   1.000
_cell.length_b   1.000
_cell.length_c   1.000
_cell.angle_alpha   90.00
_cell.angle_beta   90.00
_cell.angle_gamma   90.00
#
_symmetry.space_group_name_H-M   'P 1'
#
loop_
_entity.id
_entity.type
_entity.pdbx_description
1 polymer ?
#
loop_
_entity_poly.entity_id
_entity_poly.type
_entity_poly.pdbx_seq_one_letter_code
_entity_poly.pdbx_strand_id
1 'polypeptide(L)'
;MSGPTRHARSDLPESEIRASLRYIARVRSMMPTPAVLAMLDADQARLLADLAALAPEPDRSLQAGRETERTMLDRLNRRYAYVGGNGMRYARAEHVKVAAGHYNARICDYMALDLWPGVGPGKGTKLHGHEVKVSRADWLTELRDPDKAEAFASLCDHWWLVVSDASIVRDGELPPGWGLLAASGPGLRVVVDAPRRDPAPPTKDLLATFARAVTKTTLRLSVTGGDTALTTMARRMQLT
;
A
#
# COMPACT_ATOMS: atom_id res chain seq x y z
N MET A 1 -32.24 -2.08 -37.68
CA MET A 1 -32.79 -1.55 -36.42
C MET A 1 -31.77 -1.83 -35.32
N SER A 2 -30.88 -0.86 -35.08
CA SER A 2 -29.88 -0.96 -34.00
C SER A 2 -30.53 -0.63 -32.67
N GLY A 3 -30.51 -1.56 -31.73
CA GLY A 3 -30.94 -1.33 -30.35
C GLY A 3 -29.98 -0.41 -29.60
N PRO A 4 -30.43 0.21 -28.48
CA PRO A 4 -29.63 1.17 -27.74
C PRO A 4 -28.47 0.49 -27.03
N THR A 5 -27.30 1.08 -27.22
CA THR A 5 -26.01 0.78 -26.58
C THR A 5 -26.16 0.82 -25.05
N ARG A 6 -25.86 -0.28 -24.35
CA ARG A 6 -25.72 -0.28 -22.89
C ARG A 6 -24.61 0.70 -22.51
N HIS A 7 -24.97 1.74 -21.76
CA HIS A 7 -24.02 2.71 -21.20
C HIS A 7 -22.98 2.02 -20.30
N ALA A 8 -21.76 2.54 -20.39
CA ALA A 8 -20.57 2.11 -19.69
C ALA A 8 -20.79 2.01 -18.17
N ARG A 9 -20.24 0.94 -17.57
CA ARG A 9 -20.01 0.88 -16.12
C ARG A 9 -19.14 2.09 -15.73
N SER A 10 -19.42 2.73 -14.61
CA SER A 10 -18.63 3.88 -14.16
C SER A 10 -17.22 3.41 -13.79
N ASP A 11 -16.19 3.99 -14.40
CA ASP A 11 -14.77 3.66 -14.13
C ASP A 11 -14.22 4.40 -12.89
N LEU A 12 -15.09 4.84 -11.99
CA LEU A 12 -14.72 5.71 -10.88
C LEU A 12 -14.10 4.90 -9.71
N PRO A 13 -12.92 5.28 -9.18
CA PRO A 13 -12.32 4.65 -8.01
C PRO A 13 -13.22 4.72 -6.77
N GLU A 14 -13.12 3.74 -5.87
CA GLU A 14 -13.89 3.68 -4.61
C GLU A 14 -13.79 4.98 -3.79
N SER A 15 -12.61 5.62 -3.76
CA SER A 15 -12.39 6.89 -3.08
C SER A 15 -13.18 8.05 -3.70
N GLU A 16 -13.37 8.05 -5.02
CA GLU A 16 -14.16 9.05 -5.74
C GLU A 16 -15.65 8.80 -5.56
N ILE A 17 -16.09 7.54 -5.59
CA ILE A 17 -17.48 7.18 -5.26
C ILE A 17 -17.81 7.60 -3.82
N ARG A 18 -16.92 7.34 -2.85
CA ARG A 18 -17.09 7.78 -1.46
C ARG A 18 -17.06 9.31 -1.31
N ALA A 19 -16.26 10.02 -2.11
CA ALA A 19 -16.26 11.48 -2.13
C ALA A 19 -17.58 12.04 -2.70
N SER A 20 -18.09 11.45 -3.79
CA SER A 20 -19.37 11.78 -4.39
C SER A 20 -20.54 11.51 -3.46
N LEU A 21 -20.53 10.40 -2.70
CA LEU A 21 -21.54 10.12 -1.67
C LEU A 21 -21.54 11.18 -0.55
N ARG A 22 -20.36 11.60 -0.07
CA ARG A 22 -20.25 12.70 0.91
C ARG A 22 -20.77 14.03 0.36
N TYR A 23 -20.50 14.29 -0.92
CA TYR A 23 -20.99 15.49 -1.60
C TYR A 23 -22.51 15.49 -1.76
N ILE A 24 -23.09 14.38 -2.23
CA ILE A 24 -24.55 14.21 -2.36
C ILE A 24 -25.24 14.38 -1.00
N ALA A 25 -24.70 13.78 0.07
CA ALA A 25 -25.23 13.93 1.43
C ALA A 25 -25.22 15.40 1.90
N ARG A 26 -24.18 16.17 1.53
CA ARG A 26 -24.07 17.60 1.83
C ARG A 26 -25.02 18.47 1.00
N VAL A 27 -25.21 18.16 -0.29
CA VAL A 27 -26.14 18.93 -1.15
C VAL A 27 -27.59 18.66 -0.76
N ARG A 28 -27.91 17.41 -0.40
CA ARG A 28 -29.23 17.01 0.10
C ARG A 28 -29.67 17.81 1.32
N SER A 29 -28.76 18.18 2.22
CA SER A 29 -29.09 19.00 3.39
C SER A 29 -29.25 20.49 3.09
N MET A 30 -28.79 20.97 1.92
CA MET A 30 -28.85 22.38 1.52
C MET A 30 -30.03 22.69 0.56
N MET A 31 -30.63 21.69 -0.08
CA MET A 31 -31.65 21.85 -1.14
C MET A 31 -32.92 21.05 -0.80
N PRO A 32 -34.01 21.68 -0.32
CA PRO A 32 -35.16 20.95 0.24
C PRO A 32 -36.29 20.63 -0.75
N THR A 33 -36.12 20.88 -2.06
CA THR A 33 -37.24 20.66 -3.01
C THR A 33 -37.42 19.16 -3.34
N PRO A 34 -38.66 18.64 -3.38
CA PRO A 34 -38.91 17.21 -3.60
C PRO A 34 -38.29 16.64 -4.89
N ALA A 35 -38.27 17.42 -5.97
CA ALA A 35 -37.71 17.00 -7.25
C ALA A 35 -36.18 16.82 -7.18
N VAL A 36 -35.47 17.68 -6.46
CA VAL A 36 -34.01 17.60 -6.28
C VAL A 36 -33.65 16.44 -5.36
N LEU A 37 -34.44 16.21 -4.30
CA LEU A 37 -34.23 15.10 -3.38
C LEU A 37 -34.37 13.73 -4.07
N ALA A 38 -35.39 13.56 -4.91
CA ALA A 38 -35.60 12.32 -5.67
C ALA A 38 -34.45 12.01 -6.66
N MET A 39 -33.89 13.05 -7.29
CA MET A 39 -32.73 12.91 -8.17
C MET A 39 -31.48 12.48 -7.38
N LEU A 40 -31.22 13.11 -6.24
CA LEU A 40 -30.08 12.79 -5.37
C LEU A 40 -30.18 11.37 -4.78
N ASP A 41 -31.39 10.90 -4.45
CA ASP A 41 -31.62 9.54 -3.97
C ASP A 41 -31.31 8.48 -5.06
N ALA A 42 -31.71 8.74 -6.31
CA ALA A 42 -31.40 7.87 -7.43
C ALA A 42 -29.89 7.80 -7.71
N ASP A 43 -29.18 8.93 -7.63
CA ASP A 43 -27.73 8.99 -7.79
C ASP A 43 -26.99 8.29 -6.63
N GLN A 44 -27.46 8.48 -5.39
CA GLN A 44 -26.90 7.80 -4.23
C GLN A 44 -27.05 6.27 -4.33
N ALA A 45 -28.21 5.78 -4.77
CA ALA A 45 -28.47 4.34 -4.94
C ALA A 45 -27.54 3.72 -6.01
N ARG A 46 -27.28 4.43 -7.11
CA ARG A 46 -26.34 4.00 -8.15
C ARG A 46 -24.91 3.92 -7.63
N LEU A 47 -24.44 4.95 -6.93
CA LEU A 47 -23.09 4.98 -6.36
C LEU A 47 -22.88 3.91 -5.28
N LEU A 48 -23.90 3.60 -4.48
CA LEU A 48 -23.85 2.51 -3.51
C LEU A 48 -23.78 1.13 -4.18
N ALA A 49 -24.49 0.93 -5.29
CA ALA A 49 -24.39 -0.29 -6.09
C ALA A 49 -23.01 -0.46 -6.72
N ASP A 50 -22.41 0.64 -7.21
CA ASP A 50 -21.04 0.63 -7.73
C ASP A 50 -20.01 0.31 -6.63
N LEU A 51 -20.18 0.85 -5.42
CA LEU A 51 -19.38 0.49 -4.24
C LEU A 51 -19.48 -0.99 -3.87
N ALA A 52 -20.69 -1.56 -3.92
CA ALA A 52 -20.91 -2.97 -3.63
C ALA A 52 -20.27 -3.88 -4.71
N ALA A 53 -20.27 -3.45 -5.97
CA ALA A 53 -19.64 -4.16 -7.09
C ALA A 53 -18.11 -4.06 -7.11
N LEU A 54 -17.53 -3.09 -6.38
CA LEU A 54 -16.09 -2.95 -6.17
C LEU A 54 -15.57 -3.75 -4.98
N ALA A 55 -16.43 -4.40 -4.20
CA ALA A 55 -16.00 -5.35 -3.19
C ALA A 55 -15.25 -6.49 -3.90
N PRO A 56 -13.96 -6.73 -3.58
CA PRO A 56 -13.22 -7.79 -4.24
C PRO A 56 -13.89 -9.13 -3.99
N GLU A 57 -14.03 -9.95 -5.04
CA GLU A 57 -14.30 -11.37 -4.88
C GLU A 57 -13.27 -11.94 -3.90
N PRO A 58 -13.69 -12.78 -2.92
CA PRO A 58 -12.76 -13.31 -1.93
C PRO A 58 -11.65 -14.07 -2.67
N ASP A 59 -10.44 -13.53 -2.56
CA ASP A 59 -9.23 -14.10 -3.12
C ASP A 59 -9.04 -15.51 -2.56
N ARG A 60 -9.30 -16.53 -3.39
CA ARG A 60 -9.22 -17.95 -3.01
C ARG A 60 -7.79 -18.39 -2.70
N SER A 61 -6.77 -17.55 -2.94
CA SER A 61 -5.39 -17.81 -2.51
C SER A 61 -5.16 -17.58 -1.01
N LEU A 62 -6.11 -16.96 -0.30
CA LEU A 62 -6.11 -16.79 1.15
C LEU A 62 -6.92 -17.89 1.85
N GLN A 63 -6.75 -19.15 1.46
CA GLN A 63 -7.24 -20.26 2.29
C GLN A 63 -6.29 -20.42 3.47
N ALA A 64 -6.76 -20.10 4.69
CA ALA A 64 -6.36 -20.57 6.04
C ALA A 64 -4.95 -21.19 6.22
N GLY A 65 -3.95 -20.67 5.51
CA GLY A 65 -2.57 -21.09 5.55
C GLY A 65 -1.80 -20.20 6.50
N ARG A 66 -0.80 -20.76 7.16
CA ARG A 66 0.13 -19.98 8.00
C ARG A 66 0.77 -18.88 7.15
N GLU A 67 0.67 -17.64 7.59
CA GLU A 67 1.36 -16.52 6.94
C GLU A 67 2.87 -16.82 6.83
N THR A 68 3.43 -16.50 5.67
CA THR A 68 4.85 -16.61 5.35
C THR A 68 5.39 -15.24 5.00
N GLU A 69 6.71 -15.08 4.97
CA GLU A 69 7.32 -13.83 4.52
C GLU A 69 6.79 -13.41 3.14
N ARG A 70 6.67 -14.37 2.20
CA ARG A 70 6.13 -14.13 0.85
C ARG A 70 4.72 -13.57 0.87
N THR A 71 3.81 -14.17 1.65
CA THR A 71 2.42 -13.69 1.74
C THR A 71 2.35 -12.30 2.35
N MET A 72 3.22 -11.99 3.33
CA MET A 72 3.33 -10.66 3.92
C MET A 72 3.87 -9.61 2.93
N LEU A 73 4.87 -9.97 2.11
CA LEU A 73 5.37 -9.11 1.04
C LEU A 73 4.30 -8.86 -0.05
N ASP A 74 3.46 -9.84 -0.37
CA ASP A 74 2.36 -9.64 -1.32
C ASP A 74 1.28 -8.71 -0.75
N ARG A 75 0.99 -8.80 0.55
CA ARG A 75 0.12 -7.83 1.25
C ARG A 75 0.70 -6.41 1.20
N LEU A 76 2.02 -6.26 1.37
CA LEU A 76 2.71 -4.96 1.22
C LEU A 76 2.60 -4.43 -0.22
N ASN A 77 2.84 -5.26 -1.24
CA ASN A 77 2.68 -4.84 -2.63
C ASN A 77 1.27 -4.35 -2.94
N ARG A 78 0.24 -5.03 -2.41
CA ARG A 78 -1.16 -4.61 -2.51
C ARG A 78 -1.42 -3.29 -1.80
N ARG A 79 -0.89 -3.11 -0.59
CA ARG A 79 -0.99 -1.84 0.17
C ARG A 79 -0.42 -0.65 -0.60
N TYR A 80 0.67 -0.87 -1.34
CA TYR A 80 1.36 0.16 -2.10
C TYR A 80 0.98 0.19 -3.61
N ALA A 81 -0.05 -0.56 -4.03
CA ALA A 81 -0.51 -0.67 -5.41
C ALA A 81 -1.43 0.49 -5.87
N TYR A 82 -1.25 1.70 -5.34
CA TYR A 82 -2.08 2.83 -5.75
C TYR A 82 -1.61 3.42 -7.08
N VAL A 83 -2.56 3.57 -8.02
CA VAL A 83 -2.39 4.26 -9.29
C VAL A 83 -3.41 5.38 -9.40
N GLY A 84 -2.95 6.58 -9.73
CA GLY A 84 -3.81 7.71 -10.07
C GLY A 84 -3.12 8.61 -11.08
N GLY A 85 -3.47 9.89 -11.16
CA GLY A 85 -2.95 10.92 -12.10
C GLY A 85 -1.74 10.49 -12.95
N ASN A 86 -0.53 10.80 -12.48
CA ASN A 86 0.76 10.55 -13.18
C ASN A 86 1.27 9.10 -13.09
N GLY A 87 0.43 8.13 -12.74
CA GLY A 87 0.79 6.70 -12.70
C GLY A 87 0.85 6.13 -11.29
N MET A 88 1.79 5.20 -11.07
CA MET A 88 2.00 4.58 -9.76
C MET A 88 2.44 5.63 -8.74
N ARG A 89 1.84 5.61 -7.55
CA ARG A 89 2.27 6.49 -6.45
C ARG A 89 3.55 6.01 -5.79
N TYR A 90 3.75 4.70 -5.69
CA TYR A 90 4.91 4.14 -4.99
C TYR A 90 5.83 3.36 -5.94
N ALA A 91 7.13 3.61 -5.83
CA ALA A 91 8.12 2.62 -6.27
C ALA A 91 8.23 1.55 -5.18
N ARG A 92 8.10 0.27 -5.56
CA ARG A 92 7.98 -0.88 -4.65
C ARG A 92 9.21 -1.77 -4.80
N ALA A 93 9.87 -2.12 -3.71
CA ALA A 93 11.11 -2.88 -3.73
C ALA A 93 11.16 -3.92 -2.59
N GLU A 94 11.25 -5.20 -2.96
CA GLU A 94 11.49 -6.31 -2.04
C GLU A 94 13.00 -6.57 -1.87
N HIS A 95 13.41 -6.96 -0.66
CA HIS A 95 14.77 -7.41 -0.33
C HIS A 95 15.86 -6.44 -0.76
N VAL A 96 15.78 -5.21 -0.24
CA VAL A 96 16.73 -4.14 -0.56
C VAL A 96 17.99 -4.30 0.29
N LYS A 97 19.15 -4.45 -0.35
CA LYS A 97 20.45 -4.46 0.35
C LYS A 97 20.89 -3.05 0.70
N VAL A 98 21.54 -2.84 1.84
CA VAL A 98 22.09 -1.52 2.23
C VAL A 98 23.31 -1.13 1.38
N ALA A 99 24.05 -2.11 0.88
CA ALA A 99 25.28 -1.93 0.09
C ALA A 99 25.26 -2.78 -1.20
N ALA A 100 25.94 -2.29 -2.24
CA ALA A 100 25.93 -2.94 -3.56
C ALA A 100 26.92 -4.10 -3.67
N GLY A 101 27.85 -4.23 -2.73
CA GLY A 101 28.89 -5.26 -2.68
C GLY A 101 28.36 -6.69 -2.50
N HIS A 102 29.24 -7.66 -2.75
CA HIS A 102 28.92 -9.09 -2.72
C HIS A 102 28.71 -9.66 -1.29
N TYR A 103 29.41 -9.12 -0.30
CA TYR A 103 29.43 -9.68 1.06
C TYR A 103 28.39 -9.05 1.99
N ASN A 104 27.65 -9.90 2.71
CA ASN A 104 26.85 -9.68 3.94
C ASN A 104 26.26 -8.27 4.14
N ALA A 105 25.66 -7.70 3.10
CA ALA A 105 24.90 -6.48 3.23
C ALA A 105 23.61 -6.77 4.00
N ARG A 106 23.30 -5.97 5.02
CA ARG A 106 21.98 -5.97 5.68
C ARG A 106 20.89 -5.80 4.62
N ILE A 107 19.77 -6.49 4.79
CA ILE A 107 18.64 -6.50 3.86
C ILE A 107 17.42 -5.94 4.59
N CYS A 108 16.73 -5.01 3.95
CA CYS A 108 15.40 -4.56 4.33
C CYS A 108 14.38 -5.38 3.54
N ASP A 109 13.40 -5.97 4.20
CA ASP A 109 12.44 -6.88 3.56
C ASP A 109 11.62 -6.16 2.48
N TYR A 110 11.21 -4.93 2.75
CA TYR A 110 10.43 -4.14 1.81
C TYR A 110 10.60 -2.64 1.96
N MET A 111 10.76 -1.95 0.83
CA MET A 111 10.76 -0.49 0.77
C MET A 111 9.71 0.02 -0.21
N ALA A 112 9.05 1.12 0.17
CA ALA A 112 8.15 1.88 -0.69
C ALA A 112 8.54 3.36 -0.69
N LEU A 113 8.90 3.89 -1.85
CA LEU A 113 9.16 5.31 -2.04
C LEU A 113 7.90 5.99 -2.58
N ASP A 114 7.32 6.91 -1.82
CA ASP A 114 6.23 7.78 -2.29
C ASP A 114 6.80 8.73 -3.35
N LEU A 115 6.35 8.55 -4.59
CA LEU A 115 6.75 9.34 -5.76
C LEU A 115 5.93 10.63 -5.89
N TRP A 116 4.91 10.81 -5.05
CA TRP A 116 4.01 11.95 -5.13
C TRP A 116 4.32 12.90 -3.98
N PRO A 117 5.13 13.94 -4.20
CA PRO A 117 5.59 14.79 -3.12
C PRO A 117 4.44 15.57 -2.46
N GLY A 118 3.36 15.86 -3.20
CA GLY A 118 2.35 16.83 -2.76
C GLY A 118 2.89 18.26 -2.74
N VAL A 119 2.08 19.22 -2.27
CA VAL A 119 2.41 20.66 -2.23
C VAL A 119 2.25 21.21 -0.82
N GLY A 120 3.26 21.96 -0.32
CA GLY A 120 3.24 22.65 0.98
C GLY A 120 4.28 22.16 2.01
N PRO A 121 4.29 22.73 3.23
CA PRO A 121 5.19 22.30 4.31
C PRO A 121 4.95 20.84 4.72
N GLY A 122 6.02 20.11 5.04
CA GLY A 122 5.94 18.69 5.41
C GLY A 122 5.71 17.73 4.23
N LYS A 123 5.60 18.25 3.01
CA LYS A 123 5.51 17.48 1.75
C LYS A 123 6.90 17.08 1.23
N GLY A 124 6.93 16.40 0.09
CA GLY A 124 8.11 15.78 -0.48
C GLY A 124 7.97 14.26 -0.50
N THR A 125 8.77 13.61 -1.35
CA THR A 125 8.83 12.15 -1.42
C THR A 125 9.19 11.57 -0.04
N LYS A 126 8.65 10.39 0.28
CA LYS A 126 8.82 9.74 1.58
C LYS A 126 9.23 8.30 1.37
N LEU A 127 10.30 7.88 2.04
CA LEU A 127 10.75 6.50 1.99
C LEU A 127 10.23 5.74 3.20
N HIS A 128 9.44 4.70 2.94
CA HIS A 128 8.96 3.76 3.94
C HIS A 128 9.81 2.50 3.90
N GLY A 129 10.43 2.13 5.01
CA GLY A 129 11.07 0.84 5.21
C GLY A 129 10.20 -0.09 6.06
N HIS A 130 10.26 -1.39 5.79
CA HIS A 130 9.45 -2.40 6.45
C HIS A 130 10.29 -3.63 6.77
N GLU A 131 10.14 -4.09 8.00
CA GLU A 131 10.68 -5.35 8.49
C GLU A 131 9.53 -6.32 8.74
N VAL A 132 9.61 -7.54 8.21
CA VAL A 132 8.55 -8.56 8.26
C VAL A 132 8.90 -9.62 9.30
N LYS A 133 7.97 -9.92 10.22
CA LYS A 133 8.10 -11.03 11.17
C LYS A 133 6.81 -11.85 11.21
N VAL A 134 6.90 -13.13 10.88
CA VAL A 134 5.74 -14.04 10.83
C VAL A 134 5.57 -14.90 12.08
N SER A 135 6.52 -14.81 13.02
CA SER A 135 6.45 -15.49 14.30
C SER A 135 7.03 -14.64 15.43
N ARG A 136 6.63 -14.96 16.66
CA ARG A 136 7.18 -14.36 17.87
C ARG A 136 8.66 -14.67 18.08
N ALA A 137 9.12 -15.86 17.68
CA ALA A 137 10.53 -16.23 17.81
C ALA A 137 11.42 -15.35 16.90
N ASP A 138 10.96 -15.04 15.69
CA ASP A 138 11.66 -14.14 14.78
C ASP A 138 11.76 -12.74 15.38
N TRP A 139 10.65 -12.24 15.93
CA TRP A 139 10.60 -10.92 16.57
C TRP A 139 11.54 -10.81 17.78
N LEU A 140 11.51 -11.80 18.68
CA LEU A 140 12.41 -11.82 19.83
C LEU A 140 13.88 -11.96 19.44
N THR A 141 14.17 -12.59 18.30
CA THR A 141 15.54 -12.66 17.77
C THR A 141 16.00 -11.31 17.25
N GLU A 142 15.11 -10.57 16.59
CA GLU A 142 15.39 -9.21 16.10
C GLU A 142 15.67 -8.25 17.26
N LEU A 143 14.85 -8.30 18.32
CA LEU A 143 15.01 -7.44 19.51
C LEU A 143 16.35 -7.62 20.24
N ARG A 144 17.06 -8.73 20.04
CA ARG A 144 18.37 -8.97 20.65
C ARG A 144 19.48 -8.16 19.99
N ASP A 145 19.28 -7.66 18.77
CA ASP A 145 20.26 -6.90 18.01
C ASP A 145 19.59 -5.69 17.34
N PRO A 146 19.32 -4.62 18.10
CA PRO A 146 18.63 -3.43 17.61
C PRO A 146 19.40 -2.70 16.50
N ASP A 147 20.73 -2.88 16.42
CA ASP A 147 21.57 -2.25 15.41
C ASP A 147 21.24 -2.72 13.99
N LYS A 148 20.64 -3.91 13.84
CA LYS A 148 20.21 -4.44 12.55
C LYS A 148 19.21 -3.54 11.86
N ALA A 149 18.16 -3.17 12.58
CA ALA A 149 17.09 -2.35 12.05
C ALA A 149 17.50 -0.88 11.90
N GLU A 150 18.35 -0.36 12.80
CA GLU A 150 18.77 1.04 12.74
C GLU A 150 19.58 1.37 11.48
N ALA A 151 20.26 0.38 10.87
CA ALA A 151 20.93 0.56 9.58
C ALA A 151 20.01 1.02 8.45
N PHE A 152 18.72 0.67 8.49
CA PHE A 152 17.75 1.12 7.51
C PHE A 152 16.77 2.13 8.07
N ALA A 153 16.37 2.00 9.34
CA ALA A 153 15.43 2.93 9.98
C ALA A 153 15.97 4.37 9.97
N SER A 154 17.28 4.56 10.10
CA SER A 154 17.94 5.87 9.98
C SER A 154 17.92 6.46 8.56
N LEU A 155 17.65 5.65 7.53
CA LEU A 155 17.60 6.07 6.12
C LEU A 155 16.17 6.26 5.61
N CYS A 156 15.15 6.01 6.44
CA CYS A 156 13.74 6.04 6.05
C CYS A 156 12.97 7.16 6.78
N ASP A 157 12.05 7.83 6.09
CA ASP A 157 11.10 8.75 6.73
C ASP A 157 10.16 8.02 7.67
N HIS A 158 9.80 6.77 7.35
CA HIS A 158 8.95 5.92 8.18
C HIS A 158 9.51 4.51 8.24
N TRP A 159 9.49 3.91 9.43
CA TRP A 159 9.94 2.54 9.65
C TRP A 159 8.82 1.71 10.28
N TRP A 160 8.50 0.58 9.68
CA TRP A 160 7.37 -0.27 10.04
C TRP A 160 7.83 -1.67 10.40
N LEU A 161 7.38 -2.18 11.53
CA LEU A 161 7.31 -3.62 11.77
C LEU A 161 6.01 -4.15 11.17
N VAL A 162 6.09 -5.26 10.43
CA VAL A 162 4.97 -5.89 9.75
C VAL A 162 4.83 -7.31 10.25
N VAL A 163 3.71 -7.62 10.90
CA VAL A 163 3.49 -8.91 11.57
C VAL A 163 2.30 -9.68 11.01
N SER A 164 2.42 -11.00 10.98
CA SER A 164 1.32 -11.89 10.58
C SER A 164 0.16 -11.89 11.57
N ASP A 165 0.43 -11.60 12.84
CA ASP A 165 -0.57 -11.46 13.89
C ASP A 165 -0.14 -10.38 14.88
N ALA A 166 -1.06 -9.52 15.30
CA ALA A 166 -0.75 -8.41 16.21
C ALA A 166 -0.21 -8.90 17.58
N SER A 167 -0.57 -10.10 18.03
CA SER A 167 -0.10 -10.70 19.28
C SER A 167 1.38 -11.12 19.27
N ILE A 168 2.05 -11.08 18.11
CA ILE A 168 3.50 -11.30 18.01
C ILE A 168 4.28 -10.28 18.85
N VAL A 169 3.81 -9.03 18.85
CA VAL A 169 4.42 -7.90 19.56
C VAL A 169 3.60 -7.64 20.83
N ARG A 170 4.26 -7.72 21.99
CA ARG A 170 3.63 -7.38 23.27
C ARG A 170 3.84 -5.92 23.63
N ASP A 171 3.04 -5.43 24.57
CA ASP A 171 3.16 -4.08 25.09
C ASP A 171 4.58 -3.81 25.60
N GLY A 172 5.14 -2.67 25.19
CA GLY A 172 6.51 -2.26 25.52
C GLY A 172 7.61 -2.89 24.67
N GLU A 173 7.31 -3.84 23.77
CA GLU A 173 8.33 -4.45 22.90
C GLU A 173 8.62 -3.63 21.64
N LEU A 174 7.64 -2.88 21.10
CA LEU A 174 7.83 -2.09 19.87
C LEU A 174 8.77 -0.90 20.15
N PRO A 175 9.90 -0.76 19.42
CA PRO A 175 10.82 0.34 19.64
C PRO A 175 10.17 1.72 19.41
N PRO A 176 10.56 2.76 20.17
CA PRO A 176 10.04 4.11 19.98
C PRO A 176 10.25 4.62 18.55
N GLY A 177 9.22 5.26 17.99
CA GLY A 177 9.26 5.83 16.65
C GLY A 177 9.06 4.82 15.50
N TRP A 178 8.79 3.56 15.81
CA TRP A 178 8.38 2.56 14.83
C TRP A 178 6.85 2.51 14.71
N GLY A 179 6.34 2.23 13.52
CA GLY A 179 4.95 1.83 13.32
C GLY A 179 4.79 0.31 13.34
N LEU A 180 3.55 -0.15 13.52
CA LEU A 180 3.17 -1.56 13.49
C LEU A 180 2.02 -1.78 12.50
N LEU A 181 2.27 -2.61 11.49
CA LEU A 181 1.27 -3.17 10.59
C LEU A 181 1.02 -4.63 10.97
N ALA A 182 -0.24 -5.05 11.05
CA ALA A 182 -0.61 -6.44 11.25
C ALA A 182 -1.47 -6.95 10.10
N ALA A 183 -1.32 -8.21 9.71
CA ALA A 183 -2.22 -8.85 8.75
C ALA A 183 -3.67 -8.78 9.25
N SER A 184 -4.58 -8.43 8.34
CA SER A 184 -6.01 -8.32 8.63
C SER A 184 -6.80 -8.58 7.35
N GLY A 185 -7.56 -9.68 7.31
CA GLY A 185 -8.25 -10.13 6.10
C GLY A 185 -7.27 -10.28 4.92
N PRO A 186 -7.53 -9.69 3.74
CA PRO A 186 -6.60 -9.70 2.60
C PRO A 186 -5.52 -8.60 2.65
N GLY A 187 -5.53 -7.73 3.66
CA GLY A 187 -4.66 -6.55 3.72
C GLY A 187 -3.79 -6.47 4.97
N LEU A 188 -3.35 -5.25 5.26
CA LEU A 188 -2.62 -4.86 6.47
C LEU A 188 -3.38 -3.75 7.19
N ARG A 189 -3.55 -3.90 8.49
CA ARG A 189 -4.11 -2.88 9.39
C ARG A 189 -2.98 -2.16 10.12
N VAL A 190 -3.09 -0.84 10.23
CA VAL A 190 -2.23 -0.04 11.12
C VAL A 190 -2.68 -0.29 12.56
N VAL A 191 -1.76 -0.82 13.38
CA VAL A 191 -1.95 -1.01 14.83
C VAL A 191 -1.33 0.16 15.58
N VAL A 192 -0.12 0.56 15.19
CA VAL A 192 0.58 1.75 15.69
C VAL A 192 1.06 2.54 14.47
N ASP A 193 0.83 3.85 14.44
CA ASP A 193 1.30 4.69 13.33
C ASP A 193 2.81 4.87 13.38
N ALA A 194 3.47 4.95 12.21
CA ALA A 194 4.89 5.26 12.14
C ALA A 194 5.07 6.78 12.04
N PRO A 195 5.56 7.47 13.09
CA PRO A 195 5.83 8.90 12.99
C PRO A 195 6.91 9.16 11.94
N ARG A 196 6.86 10.36 11.35
CA ARG A 196 7.89 10.79 10.41
C ARG A 196 9.22 11.04 11.16
N ARG A 197 10.30 10.51 10.63
CA ARG A 197 11.69 10.69 11.09
C ARG A 197 12.42 11.70 10.20
N ASP A 198 13.59 12.13 10.65
CA ASP A 198 14.55 12.89 9.85
C ASP A 198 15.64 11.93 9.34
N PRO A 199 15.52 11.38 8.12
CA PRO A 199 16.43 10.35 7.64
C PRO A 199 17.77 10.96 7.21
N ALA A 200 18.85 10.21 7.44
CA ALA A 200 20.13 10.50 6.81
C ALA A 200 20.00 10.37 5.28
N PRO A 201 20.76 11.16 4.50
CA PRO A 201 20.73 11.07 3.04
C PRO A 201 21.06 9.66 2.55
N PRO A 202 20.34 9.14 1.53
CA PRO A 202 20.63 7.82 1.00
C PRO A 202 22.01 7.78 0.33
N THR A 203 22.79 6.73 0.61
CA THR A 203 24.07 6.50 -0.06
C THR A 203 23.86 6.11 -1.52
N LYS A 204 24.87 6.32 -2.38
CA LYS A 204 24.83 5.84 -3.78
C LYS A 204 24.62 4.33 -3.85
N ASP A 205 25.16 3.60 -2.89
CA ASP A 205 25.00 2.16 -2.74
C ASP A 205 23.53 1.77 -2.51
N LEU A 206 22.86 2.42 -1.56
CA LEU A 206 21.44 2.20 -1.32
C LEU A 206 20.59 2.57 -2.54
N LEU A 207 20.91 3.69 -3.21
CA LEU A 207 20.21 4.07 -4.43
C LEU A 207 20.33 2.98 -5.51
N ALA A 208 21.53 2.42 -5.71
CA ALA A 208 21.78 1.39 -6.71
C ALA A 208 21.05 0.06 -6.38
N THR A 209 21.08 -0.36 -5.11
CA THR A 209 20.40 -1.60 -4.69
C THR A 209 18.89 -1.45 -4.68
N PHE A 210 18.37 -0.30 -4.26
CA PHE A 210 16.95 0.03 -4.32
C PHE A 210 16.45 0.03 -5.76
N ALA A 211 17.13 0.72 -6.68
CA ALA A 211 16.76 0.73 -8.09
C ALA A 211 16.72 -0.69 -8.69
N ARG A 212 17.72 -1.53 -8.38
CA ARG A 212 17.74 -2.94 -8.79
C ARG A 212 16.55 -3.72 -8.22
N ALA A 213 16.24 -3.53 -6.94
CA ALA A 213 15.15 -4.20 -6.26
C ALA A 213 13.77 -3.78 -6.80
N VAL A 214 13.59 -2.51 -7.16
CA VAL A 214 12.38 -2.02 -7.86
C VAL A 214 12.16 -2.76 -9.17
N THR A 215 13.20 -2.89 -10.00
CA THR A 215 13.12 -3.61 -11.28
C THR A 215 12.75 -5.08 -11.06
N LYS A 216 13.43 -5.77 -10.13
CA LYS A 216 13.13 -7.18 -9.81
C LYS A 216 11.70 -7.38 -9.32
N THR A 217 11.25 -6.52 -8.41
CA THR A 217 9.91 -6.59 -7.81
C THR A 217 8.83 -6.36 -8.87
N THR A 218 9.03 -5.35 -9.72
CA THR A 218 8.12 -5.05 -10.83
C THR A 218 8.03 -6.22 -11.81
N LEU A 219 9.17 -6.80 -12.20
CA LEU A 219 9.21 -7.96 -13.09
C LEU A 219 8.46 -9.16 -12.49
N ARG A 220 8.72 -9.46 -11.21
CA ARG A 220 8.02 -10.54 -10.50
C ARG A 220 6.51 -10.34 -10.55
N LEU A 221 6.04 -9.16 -10.13
CA LEU A 221 4.62 -8.82 -10.09
C LEU A 221 3.98 -8.86 -11.48
N SER A 222 4.70 -8.46 -12.53
CA SER A 222 4.19 -8.54 -13.91
C SER A 222 4.02 -9.98 -14.40
N VAL A 223 4.90 -10.89 -14.00
CA VAL A 223 4.90 -12.29 -14.44
C VAL A 223 3.89 -13.12 -13.65
N THR A 224 3.76 -12.87 -12.34
CA THR A 224 2.79 -13.60 -11.50
C THR A 224 1.34 -13.21 -11.79
N GLY A 225 1.11 -12.05 -12.41
CA GLY A 225 -0.22 -11.51 -12.66
C GLY A 225 -0.93 -11.05 -11.38
N GLY A 226 -2.13 -10.48 -11.53
CA GLY A 226 -2.99 -10.08 -10.40
C GLY A 226 -2.61 -8.77 -9.70
N ASP A 227 -1.47 -8.15 -10.02
CA ASP A 227 -1.14 -6.82 -9.53
C ASP A 227 -1.98 -5.77 -10.28
N THR A 228 -2.93 -5.16 -9.56
CA THR A 228 -3.88 -4.20 -10.13
C THR A 228 -3.17 -2.95 -10.64
N ALA A 229 -2.13 -2.48 -9.94
CA ALA A 229 -1.38 -1.29 -10.36
C ALA A 229 -0.66 -1.50 -11.69
N LEU A 230 0.08 -2.60 -11.83
CA LEU A 230 0.77 -2.91 -13.08
C LEU A 230 -0.21 -3.20 -14.21
N THR A 231 -1.33 -3.87 -13.93
CA THR A 231 -2.40 -4.09 -14.91
C THR A 231 -2.96 -2.76 -15.42
N THR A 232 -3.28 -1.83 -14.53
CA THR A 232 -3.78 -0.50 -14.89
C THR A 232 -2.73 0.30 -15.68
N MET A 233 -1.46 0.24 -15.28
CA MET A 233 -0.38 0.91 -16.01
C MET A 233 -0.17 0.33 -17.40
N ALA A 234 -0.15 -1.00 -17.55
CA ALA A 234 -0.03 -1.67 -18.84
C ALA A 234 -1.13 -1.24 -19.81
N ARG A 235 -2.39 -1.15 -19.34
CA ARG A 235 -3.52 -0.61 -20.13
C ARG A 235 -3.31 0.85 -20.52
N ARG A 236 -2.89 1.71 -19.59
CA ARG A 236 -2.61 3.14 -19.88
C ARG A 236 -1.48 3.32 -20.90
N MET A 237 -0.50 2.42 -20.88
CA MET A 237 0.64 2.39 -21.79
C MET A 237 0.34 1.65 -23.10
N GLN A 238 -0.87 1.10 -23.27
CA GLN A 238 -1.27 0.32 -24.46
C GLN A 238 -0.38 -0.92 -24.71
N LEU A 239 0.10 -1.55 -23.64
CA LEU A 239 0.90 -2.78 -23.72
C LEU A 239 0.06 -4.06 -23.78
N THR A 240 -1.22 -3.96 -23.39
CA THR A 240 -2.20 -5.05 -23.29
C THR A 240 -3.60 -4.55 -23.52
#